data_AF-A0A524LU14-F1
#
_entry.id   AF-A0A524LU14-F1
#
_cell.length_a   1.000
_cell.length_b   1.000
_cell.length_c   1.000
_cell.angle_alpha   90.00
_cell.angle_beta   90.00
_cell.angle_gamma   90.00
#
_symmetry.space_group_name_H-M   'P 1'
#
loop_
_entity.id
_entity.type
_entity.pdbx_description
1 polymer ?
#
loop_
_entity_poly.entity_id
_entity_poly.type
_entity_poly.pdbx_seq_one_letter_code
_entity_poly.pdbx_strand_id
1 'polypeptide(L)'
;MKCLNRTIDIINCVEYNTTKERRKKRAKLLSEHREKFTNPYIADGLGYIDKVIFPRATRSLICKGFDVLASKRQSRPPKKHGNIPL
;
A
#
# COMPACT_ATOMS: atom_id res chain seq x y z
N MET A 1 5.33 -10.68 6.37
CA MET A 1 5.79 -11.59 5.28
C MET A 1 4.72 -12.56 4.76
N LYS A 2 3.77 -13.02 5.59
CA LYS A 2 2.75 -14.00 5.14
C LYS A 2 1.87 -13.50 3.97
N CYS A 3 1.58 -12.21 3.89
CA CYS A 3 0.74 -11.63 2.82
C CYS A 3 1.43 -11.66 1.45
N LEU A 4 2.70 -11.25 1.37
CA LEU A 4 3.46 -11.23 0.09
C LEU A 4 3.55 -12.63 -0.54
N ASN A 5 3.84 -13.64 0.29
CA ASN A 5 3.92 -15.03 -0.17
C ASN A 5 2.58 -15.50 -0.76
N ARG A 6 1.46 -15.10 -0.15
CA ARG A 6 0.13 -15.46 -0.61
C ARG A 6 -0.21 -14.78 -1.94
N THR A 7 0.16 -13.51 -2.10
CA THR A 7 0.00 -12.80 -3.38
C THR A 7 0.78 -13.48 -4.50
N ILE A 8 2.05 -13.84 -4.26
CA ILE A 8 2.90 -14.54 -5.23
C ILE A 8 2.30 -15.90 -5.62
N ASP A 9 1.80 -16.65 -4.62
CA ASP A 9 1.17 -17.95 -4.86
C ASP A 9 -0.13 -17.84 -5.67
N ILE A 10 -0.92 -16.78 -5.47
CA ILE A 10 -2.15 -16.54 -6.23
C ILE A 10 -1.83 -16.17 -7.68
N ILE A 11 -0.89 -15.25 -7.91
CA ILE A 11 -0.54 -14.77 -9.25
C ILE A 11 0.06 -15.92 -10.10
N ASN A 12 0.97 -16.71 -9.52
CA ASN A 12 1.69 -17.77 -10.25
C ASN A 12 1.07 -19.17 -10.03
N CYS A 13 -0.19 -19.22 -9.62
CA CYS A 13 -0.91 -20.46 -9.32
C CYS A 13 -0.84 -21.48 -10.47
N VAL A 14 -0.94 -21.01 -11.71
CA VAL A 14 -0.97 -21.84 -12.93
C VAL A 14 0.40 -22.40 -13.31
N GLU A 15 1.50 -21.78 -12.88
CA GLU A 15 2.86 -22.17 -13.28
C GLU A 15 3.46 -23.34 -12.47
N TYR A 16 2.79 -23.79 -11.40
CA TYR A 16 3.31 -24.82 -10.50
C TYR A 16 2.40 -26.04 -10.41
N ASN A 17 2.90 -27.17 -10.91
CA ASN A 17 2.19 -28.45 -10.80
C ASN A 17 2.47 -29.16 -9.46
N THR A 18 3.57 -28.83 -8.76
CA THR A 18 3.98 -29.49 -7.51
C THR A 18 4.35 -28.53 -6.37
N THR A 19 4.18 -28.97 -5.13
CA THR A 19 4.48 -28.18 -3.92
C THR A 19 5.97 -27.95 -3.70
N LYS A 20 6.83 -28.86 -4.16
CA LYS A 20 8.31 -28.76 -4.05
C LYS A 20 8.88 -27.66 -4.94
N GLU A 21 8.41 -27.55 -6.18
CA GLU A 21 8.85 -26.53 -7.13
C GLU A 21 8.41 -25.12 -6.70
N ARG A 22 7.19 -25.01 -6.16
CA ARG A 22 6.65 -23.77 -5.58
C ARG A 22 7.57 -23.21 -4.50
N ARG A 23 8.07 -24.06 -3.59
CA ARG A 23 9.00 -23.63 -2.53
C ARG A 23 10.34 -23.11 -3.08
N LYS A 24 10.89 -23.76 -4.11
CA LYS A 24 12.16 -23.33 -4.72
C LYS A 24 12.05 -22.00 -5.45
N LYS A 25 10.99 -21.79 -6.24
CA LYS A 25 10.81 -20.56 -7.04
C LYS A 25 10.37 -19.35 -6.20
N ARG A 26 9.67 -19.58 -5.08
CA ARG A 26 9.19 -18.51 -4.18
C ARG A 26 10.26 -17.51 -3.75
N ALA A 27 11.46 -17.97 -3.41
CA ALA A 27 12.51 -17.07 -2.91
C ALA A 27 12.91 -16.02 -3.96
N LYS A 28 13.09 -16.45 -5.22
CA LYS A 28 13.44 -15.57 -6.35
C LYS A 28 12.29 -14.62 -6.70
N LEU A 29 11.06 -15.12 -6.72
CA LEU A 29 9.90 -14.30 -7.04
C LEU A 29 9.59 -13.28 -5.94
N LEU A 30 9.92 -13.60 -4.69
CA LEU A 30 9.76 -12.67 -3.58
C LEU A 30 10.72 -11.48 -3.68
N SER A 31 11.98 -11.70 -4.06
CA SER A 31 12.91 -10.58 -4.28
C SER A 31 12.45 -9.71 -5.45
N GLU A 32 12.09 -10.33 -6.58
CA GLU A 32 11.59 -9.61 -7.76
C GLU A 32 10.31 -8.82 -7.45
N HIS A 33 9.39 -9.40 -6.69
CA HIS A 33 8.14 -8.74 -6.32
C HIS A 33 8.37 -7.58 -5.34
N ARG A 34 9.35 -7.69 -4.44
CA ARG A 34 9.71 -6.60 -3.54
C ARG A 34 10.26 -5.40 -4.29
N GLU A 35 11.15 -5.63 -5.23
CA GLU A 35 11.76 -4.58 -6.05
C GLU A 35 10.72 -3.89 -6.94
N LYS A 36 9.83 -4.69 -7.57
CA LYS A 36 8.87 -4.19 -8.56
C LYS A 36 7.57 -3.63 -8.00
N PHE A 37 7.15 -4.04 -6.79
CA PHE A 37 5.82 -3.70 -6.25
C PHE A 37 5.84 -3.21 -4.81
N THR A 38 6.75 -3.71 -3.97
CA THR A 38 6.75 -3.37 -2.53
C THR A 38 7.60 -2.13 -2.21
N ASN A 39 7.66 -1.21 -3.16
CA ASN A 39 8.44 0.01 -3.07
C ASN A 39 7.50 1.23 -3.04
N PRO A 40 7.62 2.15 -2.07
CA PRO A 40 6.76 3.33 -1.99
C PRO A 40 6.77 4.21 -3.25
N TYR A 41 7.85 4.20 -4.04
CA TYR A 41 7.95 5.03 -5.26
C TYR A 41 6.92 4.68 -6.34
N ILE A 42 6.38 3.46 -6.33
CA ILE A 42 5.35 3.06 -7.29
C ILE A 42 4.02 3.75 -6.95
N ALA A 43 3.69 3.86 -5.67
CA ALA A 43 2.49 4.55 -5.22
C ALA A 43 2.62 6.08 -5.39
N ASP A 44 3.84 6.62 -5.30
CA ASP A 44 4.16 8.01 -5.60
C ASP A 44 3.92 8.33 -7.08
N GLY A 45 4.40 7.48 -8.00
CA GLY A 45 4.15 7.63 -9.45
C GLY A 45 2.67 7.54 -9.85
N LEU A 46 1.83 6.91 -9.04
CA LEU A 46 0.38 6.84 -9.22
C LEU A 46 -0.38 7.99 -8.54
N GLY A 47 0.29 8.81 -7.72
CA GLY A 47 -0.34 9.90 -6.96
C GLY A 47 -1.21 9.44 -5.78
N TYR A 48 -1.07 8.19 -5.32
CA TYR A 48 -1.74 7.72 -4.10
C TYR A 48 -1.08 8.27 -2.82
N ILE A 49 0.23 8.53 -2.90
CA ILE A 49 1.02 9.15 -1.85
C ILE A 49 1.51 10.49 -2.39
N ASP A 50 1.46 11.54 -1.57
CA ASP A 50 1.91 12.87 -2.00
C ASP A 50 3.43 12.94 -2.18
N LYS A 51 4.20 12.39 -1.22
CA LYS A 51 5.68 12.43 -1.20
C LYS A 51 6.28 11.26 -0.40
N VAL A 52 7.38 10.70 -0.88
CA VAL A 52 8.29 9.82 -0.09
C VAL A 52 9.33 10.69 0.62
N ILE A 53 9.44 10.55 1.95
CA ILE A 53 10.19 11.49 2.79
C ILE A 53 11.22 10.79 3.69
N PHE A 54 12.24 11.54 4.13
CA PHE A 54 13.14 11.06 5.17
C PHE A 54 12.42 11.01 6.53
N PRO A 55 12.66 9.98 7.37
CA PRO A 55 11.97 9.84 8.66
C PRO A 55 12.08 11.05 9.60
N ARG A 56 13.20 11.79 9.54
CA ARG A 56 13.43 13.02 10.32
C ARG A 56 12.56 14.21 9.89
N ALA A 57 12.11 14.25 8.65
CA ALA A 57 11.31 15.36 8.10
C ALA A 57 9.82 15.27 8.47
N THR A 58 9.39 14.11 8.98
CA THR A 58 7.97 13.77 9.23
C THR A 58 7.27 14.82 10.09
N ARG A 59 7.87 15.26 11.20
CA ARG A 59 7.25 16.26 12.10
C ARG A 59 6.99 17.59 11.40
N SER A 60 7.98 18.13 10.69
CA SER A 60 7.87 19.43 10.01
C SER A 60 6.77 19.41 8.93
N LEU A 61 6.68 18.31 8.16
CA LEU A 61 5.67 18.13 7.13
C LEU A 61 4.27 18.00 7.71
N ILE A 62 4.11 17.27 8.81
CA ILE A 62 2.82 17.14 9.51
C ILE A 62 2.34 18.50 10.01
N CYS A 63 3.20 19.30 10.66
CA CYS A 63 2.83 20.65 11.12
C CYS A 63 2.35 21.52 9.95
N LYS A 64 3.10 21.57 8.84
CA LYS A 64 2.71 22.31 7.63
C LYS A 64 1.38 21.81 7.04
N GLY A 65 1.16 20.49 7.07
CA GLY A 65 -0.10 19.89 6.63
C GLY A 65 -1.29 20.37 7.45
N PHE A 66 -1.13 20.45 8.79
CA PHE A 66 -2.18 20.99 9.66
C PHE A 66 -2.44 22.47 9.43
N ASP A 67 -1.40 23.28 9.20
CA ASP A 67 -1.55 24.71 8.91
C ASP A 67 -2.40 24.93 7.65
N VAL A 68 -2.17 24.15 6.60
CA VAL A 68 -2.96 24.20 5.36
C VAL A 68 -4.39 23.70 5.58
N LEU A 69 -4.58 22.66 6.39
CA LEU A 69 -5.89 22.05 6.64
C LEU A 69 -6.74 22.82 7.66
N ALA A 70 -6.18 23.81 8.36
CA ALA A 70 -6.85 24.53 9.45
C ALA A 70 -8.18 25.20 9.00
N SER A 71 -8.25 25.68 7.77
CA SER A 71 -9.43 26.35 7.20
C SER A 71 -10.35 25.41 6.39
N LYS A 72 -10.05 24.11 6.31
CA LYS A 72 -10.81 23.17 5.49
C LYS A 72 -12.26 23.05 6.00
N ARG A 73 -13.22 23.19 5.08
CA ARG A 73 -14.65 22.98 5.33
C ARG A 73 -15.16 22.00 4.28
N GLN A 74 -15.84 20.94 4.73
CA GLN A 74 -16.43 19.93 3.84
C GLN A 74 -17.84 19.61 4.31
N SER A 75 -18.83 19.83 3.45
CA SER A 75 -20.20 19.41 3.69
C SER A 75 -20.41 17.97 3.22
N ARG A 76 -21.38 17.28 3.81
CA ARG A 76 -21.85 15.95 3.40
C ARG A 76 -23.33 16.06 3.01
N PRO A 77 -23.85 15.13 2.18
CA PRO A 77 -25.29 15.11 1.85
C PRO A 77 -26.16 15.08 3.11
N PRO A 78 -27.31 15.78 3.13
CA PRO A 78 -28.19 15.86 4.29
C PRO A 78 -28.83 14.48 4.57
N LYS A 79 -28.69 14.00 5.80
CA LYS A 79 -29.27 12.72 6.26
C LYS A 79 -29.44 12.76 7.79
N LYS A 80 -30.38 11.97 8.33
CA LYS A 80 -30.59 11.86 9.79
C LYS A 80 -29.36 11.28 10.50
N HIS A 81 -28.82 10.19 9.97
CA HIS A 81 -27.57 9.55 10.42
C HIS A 81 -27.01 8.67 9.29
N GLY A 82 -25.84 8.07 9.49
CA GLY A 82 -25.32 7.02 8.61
C GLY A 82 -25.93 5.65 8.89
N ASN A 83 -25.59 4.68 8.05
CA ASN A 83 -25.79 3.25 8.29
C ASN A 83 -24.42 2.57 8.24
N ILE A 84 -23.70 2.58 9.36
CA ILE A 84 -22.40 1.89 9.48
C ILE A 84 -22.72 0.40 9.73
N PRO A 85 -22.04 -0.56 9.07
CA PRO A 85 -22.24 -1.99 9.36
C PRO A 85 -22.06 -2.28 10.85
N LEU A 86 -23.05 -2.96 11.46
CA LEU A 86 -23.00 -3.43 12.86
C LEU A 86 -22.25 -4.76 12.97
#